data_AF-A0A6P9DV09-F1
#
_entry.id   AF-A0A6P9DV09-F1
#
_cell.length_a   1.000
_cell.length_b   1.000
_cell.length_c   1.000
_cell.angle_alpha   90.00
_cell.angle_beta   90.00
_cell.angle_gamma   90.00
#
_symmetry.space_group_name_H-M   'P 1'
#
loop_
_entity.id
_entity.type
_entity.pdbx_description
1 polymer ?
#
loop_
_entity_poly.entity_id
_entity_poly.type
_entity_poly.pdbx_seq_one_letter_code
_entity_poly.pdbx_strand_id
1 'polypeptide(L)'
;MSQLHVGIDVGSLTSSLLGKMSQSPSMSSRCCIFKTPQILKRHNEKAYIPDAFSIGPFHHAKASLKDAEEVKLKYLQALINRSPNPTQKLGEMIKYIAEVEGEARGCYAPPIGHTSNEFVEILVLDGCFIIELFRRHTNKGLRDTDDPVFTMSFMLQLLYHDLCLLENQMPWFVLERLFHMTSLHPANISLVQLALKFFDCIFQSIPLSSKKSLEHLNLHESKHILDLLRNSLIFTTTRSEGETFGWQPLPSARILEEAGITFTRVKSSNILDIKFHNGVLEIPPLLIQETTETVFRNLICFEQCQPDCRPVITSYAILFDNLINTAKDVNILLEKGIIDNWLNLEDATRFFNKLYLDTYVKEYYFLEFNKQINSYCNGYWPRLRAYLVRNYILSPMGIVSQVAAFILNSCTVVQTFFKK
;
A
#
# COMPACT_ATOMS: atom_id res chain seq x y z
N MET A 1 50.89 -0.65 39.55
CA MET A 1 49.58 -0.44 38.91
C MET A 1 49.06 -1.79 38.46
N SER A 2 48.38 -2.50 39.34
CA SER A 2 47.75 -3.80 39.05
C SER A 2 46.44 -3.55 38.30
N GLN A 3 46.38 -4.00 37.04
CA GLN A 3 45.15 -4.05 36.28
C GLN A 3 44.23 -5.11 36.91
N LEU A 4 43.15 -4.66 37.55
CA LEU A 4 42.04 -5.51 37.99
C LEU A 4 41.37 -6.08 36.74
N HIS A 5 41.71 -7.32 36.38
CA HIS A 5 40.88 -8.14 35.51
C HIS A 5 39.59 -8.44 36.26
N VAL A 6 38.49 -7.78 35.87
CA VAL A 6 37.15 -8.12 36.34
C VAL A 6 36.83 -9.50 35.75
N GLY A 7 37.02 -10.55 36.55
CA GLY A 7 36.62 -11.90 36.19
C GLY A 7 35.11 -11.94 35.97
N ILE A 8 34.69 -12.24 34.75
CA ILE A 8 33.27 -12.40 34.41
C ILE A 8 32.79 -13.66 35.14
N ASP A 9 31.80 -13.52 36.03
CA ASP A 9 31.13 -14.65 36.67
C ASP A 9 30.21 -15.34 35.66
N VAL A 10 30.73 -16.42 35.08
CA VAL A 10 30.04 -17.25 34.09
C VAL A 10 28.77 -17.87 34.68
N GLY A 11 28.73 -18.20 35.98
CA GLY A 11 27.56 -18.85 36.60
C GLY A 11 26.37 -17.91 36.76
N SER A 12 26.63 -16.69 37.24
CA SER A 12 25.63 -15.64 37.33
C SER A 12 25.15 -15.20 35.94
N LEU A 13 26.07 -15.06 34.98
CA LEU A 13 25.71 -14.72 33.60
C LEU A 13 24.86 -15.81 32.94
N THR A 14 25.20 -17.09 33.13
CA THR A 14 24.44 -18.22 32.58
C THR A 14 23.03 -18.28 33.18
N SER A 15 22.89 -18.11 34.49
CA SER A 15 21.57 -18.10 35.15
C SER A 15 20.70 -16.91 34.70
N SER A 16 21.33 -15.74 34.53
CA SER A 16 20.68 -14.54 33.98
C SER A 16 20.23 -14.75 32.54
N LEU A 17 21.08 -15.35 31.70
CA LEU A 17 20.76 -15.65 30.31
C LEU A 17 19.66 -16.71 30.18
N LEU A 18 19.71 -17.78 30.98
CA LEU A 18 18.65 -18.79 31.01
C LEU A 18 17.31 -18.19 31.45
N GLY A 19 17.30 -17.34 32.48
CA GLY A 19 16.10 -16.61 32.88
C GLY A 19 15.53 -15.73 31.75
N LYS A 20 16.39 -15.03 31.00
CA LYS A 20 16.00 -14.24 29.82
C LYS A 20 15.50 -15.11 28.66
N MET A 21 16.08 -16.29 28.45
CA MET A 21 15.64 -17.23 27.41
C MET A 21 14.26 -17.81 27.73
N SER A 22 14.00 -18.16 28.99
CA SER A 22 12.68 -18.65 29.44
C SER A 22 11.58 -17.58 29.35
N GLN A 23 11.96 -16.30 29.41
CA GLN A 23 11.07 -15.14 29.23
C GLN A 23 11.02 -14.63 27.80
N SER A 24 11.73 -15.27 26.86
CA SER A 24 11.69 -14.83 25.47
C SER A 24 10.27 -14.98 24.93
N PRO A 25 9.62 -13.88 24.51
CA PRO A 25 8.25 -13.94 24.06
C PRO A 25 8.20 -14.78 22.77
N SER A 26 7.51 -15.91 22.81
CA SER A 26 7.09 -16.54 21.56
C SER A 26 6.06 -15.62 20.93
N MET A 27 6.24 -15.30 19.65
CA MET A 27 5.29 -14.48 18.93
C MET A 27 3.98 -15.25 18.81
N SER A 28 2.89 -14.62 19.28
CA SER A 28 1.54 -15.15 19.11
C SER A 28 1.28 -15.47 17.64
N SER A 29 0.65 -16.61 17.35
CA SER A 29 0.25 -16.99 15.98
C SER A 29 -0.75 -16.02 15.35
N ARG A 30 -1.41 -15.18 16.16
CA ARG A 30 -2.32 -14.12 15.72
C ARG A 30 -1.66 -12.76 15.57
N CYS A 31 -0.35 -12.65 15.84
CA CYS A 31 0.36 -11.41 15.72
C CYS A 31 0.36 -10.90 14.28
N CYS A 32 -0.07 -9.66 14.09
CA CYS A 32 -0.20 -9.03 12.78
C CYS A 32 -0.05 -7.50 12.80
N ILE A 33 -0.06 -6.87 13.97
CA ILE A 33 0.09 -5.43 14.12
C ILE A 33 1.49 -5.17 14.70
N PHE A 34 2.36 -4.56 13.89
CA PHE A 34 3.77 -4.39 14.20
C PHE A 34 4.13 -2.93 14.40
N LYS A 35 5.17 -2.67 15.20
CA LYS A 35 5.88 -1.39 15.10
C LYS A 35 6.77 -1.41 13.87
N THR A 36 6.73 -0.33 13.10
CA THR A 36 7.54 -0.17 11.90
C THR A 36 9.02 -0.25 12.30
N PRO A 37 9.79 -1.17 11.69
CA PRO A 37 11.23 -1.27 11.90
C PRO A 37 11.95 0.03 11.59
N GLN A 38 12.97 0.38 12.40
CA GLN A 38 13.74 1.61 12.22
C GLN A 38 14.42 1.70 10.85
N ILE A 39 14.80 0.56 10.29
CA ILE A 39 15.43 0.48 8.97
C ILE A 39 14.49 0.97 7.86
N LEU A 40 13.17 0.76 7.98
CA LEU A 40 12.16 1.23 7.02
C LEU A 40 11.70 2.67 7.30
N LYS A 41 11.75 3.10 8.57
CA LYS A 41 11.40 4.47 8.99
C LYS A 41 12.40 5.53 8.55
N ARG A 42 13.70 5.21 8.53
CA ARG A 42 14.79 6.19 8.39
C ARG A 42 14.76 7.05 7.11
N HIS A 43 14.04 6.62 6.08
CA HIS A 43 13.94 7.36 4.81
C HIS A 43 12.76 8.32 4.74
N ASN A 44 11.70 8.05 5.48
CA ASN A 44 10.51 8.89 5.56
C ASN A 44 9.69 8.56 6.81
N GLU A 45 10.06 9.16 7.96
CA GLU A 45 9.41 8.87 9.24
C GLU A 45 7.93 9.30 9.26
N LYS A 46 7.60 10.39 8.57
CA LYS A 46 6.23 10.95 8.53
C LYS A 46 5.23 9.98 7.90
N ALA A 47 5.66 9.13 6.97
CA ALA A 47 4.81 8.12 6.35
C ALA A 47 4.34 7.00 7.29
N TYR A 48 4.77 6.97 8.55
CA TYR A 48 4.43 5.93 9.53
C TYR A 48 3.81 6.47 10.82
N ILE A 49 3.53 7.77 10.91
CA ILE A 49 3.04 8.42 12.13
C ILE A 49 1.66 9.02 11.81
N PRO A 50 0.62 8.78 12.63
CA PRO A 50 -0.68 9.38 12.41
C PRO A 50 -0.63 10.90 12.56
N ASP A 51 -1.37 11.59 11.70
CA ASP A 51 -1.45 13.05 11.69
C ASP A 51 -2.47 13.58 12.71
N ALA A 52 -3.61 12.88 12.90
CA ALA A 52 -4.67 13.34 13.80
C ALA A 52 -5.40 12.22 14.55
N PHE A 53 -5.70 11.10 13.91
CA PHE A 53 -6.50 10.02 14.48
C PHE A 53 -5.63 8.83 14.90
N SER A 54 -5.37 8.68 16.19
CA SER A 54 -4.85 7.42 16.73
C SER A 54 -5.92 6.34 16.67
N ILE A 55 -5.57 5.14 16.24
CA ILE A 55 -6.44 3.98 16.19
C ILE A 55 -5.70 2.82 16.83
N GLY A 56 -6.31 2.24 17.86
CA GLY A 56 -5.68 1.24 18.70
C GLY A 56 -4.64 1.84 19.66
N PRO A 57 -3.89 0.97 20.36
CA PRO A 57 -3.14 1.34 21.54
C PRO A 57 -1.78 2.01 21.28
N PHE A 58 -1.13 1.84 20.12
CA PHE A 58 0.26 2.28 19.95
C PHE A 58 0.46 3.80 19.94
N HIS A 59 -0.57 4.55 19.56
CA HIS A 59 -0.53 6.00 19.46
C HIS A 59 -1.52 6.70 20.38
N HIS A 60 -2.23 5.94 21.22
CA HIS A 60 -3.16 6.47 22.19
C HIS A 60 -2.47 7.43 23.18
N ALA A 61 -3.23 8.41 23.68
CA ALA A 61 -2.80 9.42 24.65
C ALA A 61 -1.63 10.33 24.23
N LYS A 62 -1.23 10.34 22.95
CA LYS A 62 -0.32 11.38 22.45
C LYS A 62 -1.00 12.74 22.49
N ALA A 63 -0.32 13.73 23.10
CA ALA A 63 -0.88 15.06 23.31
C ALA A 63 -1.35 15.75 22.02
N SER A 64 -0.71 15.46 20.89
CA SER A 64 -1.06 16.00 19.57
C SER A 64 -2.35 15.45 18.97
N LEU A 65 -2.94 14.39 19.54
CA LEU A 65 -4.08 13.66 18.96
C LEU A 65 -5.36 13.77 19.80
N LYS A 66 -5.38 14.62 20.84
CA LYS A 66 -6.51 14.71 21.80
C LYS A 66 -7.80 15.24 21.17
N ASP A 67 -7.72 16.19 20.25
CA ASP A 67 -8.90 16.80 19.63
C ASP A 67 -9.72 15.77 18.82
N ALA A 68 -9.04 14.76 18.25
CA ALA A 68 -9.69 13.68 17.53
C ALA A 68 -10.50 12.75 18.45
N GLU A 69 -10.13 12.63 19.74
CA GLU A 69 -10.86 11.78 20.69
C GLU A 69 -12.28 12.33 20.96
N GLU A 70 -12.46 13.65 20.96
CA GLU A 70 -13.80 14.25 21.07
C GLU A 70 -14.70 13.89 19.88
N VAL A 71 -14.12 13.86 18.67
CA VAL A 71 -14.85 13.44 17.46
C VAL A 71 -15.26 11.97 17.57
N LYS A 72 -14.37 11.10 18.04
CA LYS A 72 -14.70 9.68 18.25
C LYS A 72 -15.81 9.47 19.28
N LEU A 73 -15.79 10.23 20.38
CA LEU A 73 -16.83 10.17 21.40
C LEU A 73 -18.20 10.59 20.83
N LYS A 74 -18.25 11.64 20.00
CA LYS A 74 -19.48 12.03 19.28
C LYS A 74 -20.00 10.90 18.38
N TYR A 75 -19.11 10.22 17.67
CA TYR A 75 -19.47 9.09 16.82
C TYR A 75 -19.98 7.89 17.61
N LEU A 76 -19.32 7.55 18.72
CA LEU A 76 -19.77 6.51 19.64
C LEU A 76 -21.16 6.84 20.19
N GLN A 77 -21.36 8.09 20.64
CA GLN A 77 -22.64 8.57 21.15
C GLN A 77 -23.76 8.44 20.09
N ALA A 78 -23.51 8.89 18.87
CA ALA A 78 -24.47 8.78 17.77
C ALA A 78 -24.80 7.32 17.43
N LEU A 79 -23.82 6.42 17.52
CA LEU A 79 -24.00 4.99 17.27
C LEU A 79 -24.87 4.32 18.34
N ILE A 80 -24.60 4.56 19.63
CA ILE A 80 -25.32 3.93 20.74
C ILE A 80 -26.72 4.52 20.95
N ASN A 81 -26.94 5.79 20.60
CA ASN A 81 -28.24 6.46 20.72
C ASN A 81 -29.30 5.90 19.77
N ARG A 82 -28.92 5.05 18.80
CA ARG A 82 -29.87 4.30 17.96
C ARG A 82 -30.52 3.14 18.71
N SER A 83 -29.93 2.71 19.81
CA SER A 83 -30.51 1.71 20.71
C SER A 83 -31.55 2.37 21.63
N PRO A 84 -32.69 1.72 21.93
CA PRO A 84 -33.62 2.22 22.94
C PRO A 84 -32.97 2.33 24.34
N ASN A 85 -31.94 1.53 24.63
CA ASN A 85 -31.19 1.53 25.88
C ASN A 85 -29.68 1.75 25.62
N PRO A 86 -29.21 3.00 25.44
CA PRO A 86 -27.81 3.30 25.06
C PRO A 86 -26.78 2.84 26.11
N THR A 87 -27.02 3.09 27.40
CA THR A 87 -26.10 2.72 28.48
C THR A 87 -25.93 1.21 28.59
N GLN A 88 -27.02 0.46 28.53
CA GLN A 88 -26.98 -1.00 28.52
C GLN A 88 -26.21 -1.50 27.30
N LYS A 89 -26.46 -0.92 26.12
CA LYS A 89 -25.80 -1.30 24.89
C LYS A 89 -24.28 -1.10 24.96
N LEU A 90 -23.84 0.02 25.51
CA LEU A 90 -22.42 0.29 25.73
C LEU A 90 -21.80 -0.71 26.71
N GLY A 91 -22.49 -1.01 27.82
CA GLY A 91 -22.04 -2.00 28.79
C GLY A 91 -21.89 -3.41 28.19
N GLU A 92 -22.82 -3.81 27.32
CA GLU A 92 -22.74 -5.07 26.57
C GLU A 92 -21.52 -5.10 25.64
N MET A 93 -21.24 -4.01 24.90
CA MET A 93 -20.05 -3.93 24.03
C MET A 93 -18.76 -4.05 24.83
N ILE A 94 -18.65 -3.32 25.94
CA ILE A 94 -17.47 -3.37 26.83
C ILE A 94 -17.26 -4.80 27.34
N LYS A 95 -18.32 -5.45 27.83
CA LYS A 95 -18.24 -6.84 28.30
C LYS A 95 -17.76 -7.79 27.20
N TYR A 96 -18.33 -7.68 26.01
CA TYR A 96 -18.02 -8.57 24.90
C TYR A 96 -16.59 -8.41 24.36
N ILE A 97 -16.05 -7.18 24.37
CA ILE A 97 -14.65 -6.93 24.02
C ILE A 97 -13.71 -7.34 25.15
N ALA A 98 -14.09 -7.18 26.41
CA ALA A 98 -13.31 -7.65 27.56
C ALA A 98 -13.10 -9.18 27.52
N GLU A 99 -14.08 -9.96 27.06
CA GLU A 99 -13.97 -11.42 26.90
C GLU A 99 -12.87 -11.84 25.91
N VAL A 100 -12.48 -10.97 24.98
CA VAL A 100 -11.43 -11.25 23.98
C VAL A 100 -10.24 -10.33 24.05
N GLU A 101 -10.08 -9.65 25.18
CA GLU A 101 -8.99 -8.73 25.40
C GLU A 101 -7.62 -9.41 25.22
N GLY A 102 -7.44 -10.61 25.78
CA GLY A 102 -6.19 -11.36 25.67
C GLY A 102 -5.88 -11.78 24.23
N GLU A 103 -6.90 -12.18 23.46
CA GLU A 103 -6.76 -12.50 22.03
C GLU A 103 -6.38 -11.25 21.23
N ALA A 104 -7.01 -10.11 21.52
CA ALA A 104 -6.74 -8.84 20.86
C ALA A 104 -5.33 -8.32 21.18
N ARG A 105 -4.85 -8.44 22.42
CA ARG A 105 -3.46 -8.14 22.78
C ARG A 105 -2.48 -9.01 22.02
N GLY A 106 -2.81 -10.29 21.84
CA GLY A 106 -2.01 -11.25 21.07
C GLY A 106 -1.87 -10.90 19.58
N CYS A 107 -2.59 -9.90 19.06
CA CYS A 107 -2.40 -9.39 17.70
C CYS A 107 -1.27 -8.35 17.58
N TYR A 108 -0.85 -7.73 18.68
CA TYR A 108 0.20 -6.69 18.69
C TYR A 108 1.56 -7.30 19.01
N ALA A 109 2.57 -7.02 18.20
CA ALA A 109 3.90 -7.60 18.37
C ALA A 109 4.61 -7.10 19.65
N PRO A 110 4.80 -5.78 19.85
CA PRO A 110 5.25 -5.26 21.13
C PRO A 110 4.18 -5.42 22.22
N PRO A 111 4.58 -5.69 23.48
CA PRO A 111 3.68 -5.65 24.62
C PRO A 111 2.97 -4.29 24.74
N ILE A 112 1.68 -4.33 25.02
CA ILE A 112 0.86 -3.14 25.26
C ILE A 112 0.93 -2.76 26.75
N GLY A 113 1.38 -1.54 27.04
CA GLY A 113 1.55 -1.04 28.41
C GLY A 113 0.28 -0.58 29.12
N HIS A 114 -0.87 -0.56 28.44
CA HIS A 114 -2.17 -0.17 29.01
C HIS A 114 -2.73 -1.26 29.93
N THR A 115 -3.46 -0.85 30.96
CA THR A 115 -4.29 -1.76 31.77
C THR A 115 -5.38 -2.42 30.92
N SER A 116 -6.01 -3.49 31.40
CA SER A 116 -7.10 -4.15 30.66
C SER A 116 -8.29 -3.22 30.44
N ASN A 117 -8.63 -2.38 31.41
CA ASN A 117 -9.73 -1.44 31.28
C ASN A 117 -9.45 -0.38 30.20
N GLU A 118 -8.29 0.27 30.26
CA GLU A 118 -7.88 1.26 29.26
C GLU A 118 -7.82 0.65 27.85
N PHE A 119 -7.28 -0.56 27.73
CA PHE A 119 -7.18 -1.23 26.44
C PHE A 119 -8.55 -1.58 25.85
N VAL A 120 -9.48 -2.10 26.67
CA VAL A 120 -10.86 -2.37 26.21
C VAL A 120 -11.57 -1.06 25.84
N GLU A 121 -11.39 0.00 26.60
CA GLU A 121 -11.94 1.33 26.31
C GLU A 121 -11.48 1.83 24.93
N ILE A 122 -10.17 1.75 24.65
CA ILE A 122 -9.59 2.11 23.35
C ILE A 122 -10.23 1.29 22.23
N LEU A 123 -10.31 -0.04 22.38
CA LEU A 123 -10.87 -0.91 21.35
C LEU A 123 -12.35 -0.62 21.05
N VAL A 124 -13.15 -0.37 22.08
CA VAL A 124 -14.57 -0.07 21.93
C VAL A 124 -14.77 1.30 21.27
N LEU A 125 -14.06 2.34 21.74
CA LEU A 125 -14.17 3.69 21.21
C LEU A 125 -13.73 3.75 19.74
N ASP A 126 -12.52 3.29 19.45
CA ASP A 126 -11.94 3.35 18.10
C ASP A 126 -12.69 2.44 17.13
N GLY A 127 -13.12 1.27 17.59
CA GLY A 127 -13.88 0.33 16.77
C GLY A 127 -15.24 0.88 16.39
N CYS A 128 -15.97 1.44 17.35
CA CYS A 128 -17.24 2.10 17.10
C CYS A 128 -17.08 3.32 16.18
N PHE A 129 -16.03 4.12 16.37
CA PHE A 129 -15.71 5.24 15.50
C PHE A 129 -15.52 4.79 14.04
N ILE A 130 -14.68 3.78 13.78
CA ILE A 130 -14.43 3.24 12.44
C ILE A 130 -15.71 2.72 11.79
N ILE A 131 -16.50 1.94 12.53
CA ILE A 131 -17.75 1.36 12.02
C ILE A 131 -18.73 2.47 11.64
N GLU A 132 -18.89 3.46 12.51
CA GLU A 132 -19.79 4.58 12.26
C GLU A 132 -19.29 5.47 11.11
N LEU A 133 -17.99 5.71 11.01
CA LEU A 133 -17.35 6.40 9.90
C LEU A 133 -17.69 5.75 8.55
N PHE A 134 -17.51 4.43 8.43
CA PHE A 134 -17.80 3.74 7.17
C PHE A 134 -19.30 3.75 6.82
N ARG A 135 -20.17 3.66 7.83
CA ARG A 135 -21.63 3.77 7.65
C ARG A 135 -22.03 5.16 7.17
N ARG A 136 -21.52 6.23 7.79
CA ARG A 136 -21.77 7.62 7.38
C ARG A 136 -21.18 7.93 6.01
N HIS A 137 -20.03 7.35 5.67
CA HIS A 137 -19.47 7.49 4.33
C HIS A 137 -20.44 6.93 3.27
N THR A 138 -20.95 5.72 3.50
CA THR A 138 -21.85 5.03 2.56
C THR A 138 -23.27 5.61 2.54
N ASN A 139 -23.82 5.97 3.70
CA ASN A 139 -25.17 6.50 3.84
C ASN A 139 -25.13 7.95 4.33
N LYS A 140 -25.33 8.89 3.40
CA LYS A 140 -25.36 10.33 3.68
C LYS A 140 -26.47 10.71 4.68
N GLY A 141 -27.54 9.93 4.80
CA GLY A 141 -28.63 10.18 5.75
C GLY A 141 -28.25 9.91 7.21
N LEU A 142 -27.09 9.30 7.49
CA LEU A 142 -26.56 9.13 8.85
C LEU A 142 -25.64 10.29 9.28
N ARG A 143 -25.38 11.25 8.39
CA ARG A 143 -24.48 12.38 8.67
C ARG A 143 -25.26 13.48 9.36
N ASP A 144 -24.70 13.98 10.46
CA ASP A 144 -25.18 15.20 11.10
C ASP A 144 -24.85 16.41 10.21
N THR A 145 -25.64 17.49 10.30
CA THR A 145 -25.43 18.70 9.48
C THR A 145 -24.10 19.40 9.77
N ASP A 146 -23.58 19.22 10.99
CA ASP A 146 -22.34 19.79 11.52
C ASP A 146 -21.24 18.74 11.71
N ASP A 147 -21.35 17.58 11.05
CA ASP A 147 -20.35 16.51 11.14
C ASP A 147 -18.97 17.03 10.65
N PRO A 148 -17.96 17.15 11.53
CA PRO A 148 -16.69 17.76 11.16
C PRO A 148 -15.92 16.93 10.14
N VAL A 149 -16.08 15.60 10.14
CA VAL A 149 -15.34 14.70 9.24
C VAL A 149 -15.80 14.88 7.80
N PHE A 150 -17.10 15.00 7.57
CA PHE A 150 -17.65 15.13 6.22
C PHE A 150 -17.88 16.57 5.77
N THR A 151 -17.85 17.53 6.70
CA THR A 151 -17.96 18.97 6.38
C THR A 151 -16.59 19.60 6.08
N MET A 152 -15.54 19.19 6.79
CA MET A 152 -14.19 19.72 6.58
C MET A 152 -13.38 18.76 5.68
N SER A 153 -13.15 19.14 4.42
CA SER A 153 -12.54 18.24 3.42
C SER A 153 -11.18 17.65 3.83
N PHE A 154 -10.36 18.40 4.58
CA PHE A 154 -9.05 17.91 5.03
C PHE A 154 -9.16 16.74 6.03
N MET A 155 -10.27 16.61 6.77
CA MET A 155 -10.46 15.54 7.77
C MET A 155 -10.49 14.16 7.11
N LEU A 156 -11.13 14.03 5.95
CA LEU A 156 -11.12 12.77 5.20
C LEU A 156 -9.72 12.43 4.70
N GLN A 157 -8.92 13.42 4.31
CA GLN A 157 -7.55 13.21 3.88
C GLN A 157 -6.68 12.68 5.03
N LEU A 158 -6.82 13.25 6.23
CA LEU A 158 -6.17 12.75 7.45
C LEU A 158 -6.60 11.32 7.78
N LEU A 159 -7.89 11.00 7.66
CA LEU A 159 -8.39 9.66 7.92
C LEU A 159 -7.91 8.62 6.91
N TYR A 160 -7.83 8.96 5.62
CA TYR A 160 -7.26 8.06 4.61
C TYR A 160 -5.79 7.76 4.88
N HIS A 161 -5.04 8.74 5.36
CA HIS A 161 -3.67 8.55 5.80
C HIS A 161 -3.61 7.65 7.03
N ASP A 162 -4.27 8.05 8.12
CA ASP A 162 -4.11 7.47 9.45
C ASP A 162 -4.66 6.04 9.54
N LEU A 163 -5.75 5.71 8.85
CA LEU A 163 -6.33 4.36 8.85
C LEU A 163 -5.50 3.34 8.05
N CYS A 164 -4.53 3.79 7.24
CA CYS A 164 -3.67 2.92 6.44
C CYS A 164 -2.31 2.65 7.11
N LEU A 165 -2.03 3.22 8.28
CA LEU A 165 -0.73 3.06 8.93
C LEU A 165 -0.65 1.73 9.69
N LEU A 166 0.43 0.96 9.52
CA LEU A 166 0.63 -0.34 10.16
C LEU A 166 0.57 -0.27 11.70
N GLU A 167 1.10 0.81 12.28
CA GLU A 167 1.08 1.05 13.73
C GLU A 167 -0.28 1.53 14.25
N ASN A 168 -1.19 1.92 13.36
CA ASN A 168 -2.45 2.56 13.70
C ASN A 168 -3.63 1.67 13.33
N GLN A 169 -3.52 0.38 13.69
CA GLN A 169 -4.48 -0.66 13.33
C GLN A 169 -5.14 -1.25 14.58
N MET A 170 -6.30 -1.87 14.36
CA MET A 170 -6.93 -2.78 15.32
C MET A 170 -7.26 -4.12 14.66
N PRO A 171 -7.34 -5.22 15.45
CA PRO A 171 -7.71 -6.51 14.91
C PRO A 171 -9.10 -6.49 14.27
N TRP A 172 -9.22 -7.03 13.07
CA TRP A 172 -10.47 -7.03 12.30
C TRP A 172 -11.60 -7.74 13.03
N PHE A 173 -11.31 -8.84 13.73
CA PHE A 173 -12.32 -9.57 14.50
C PHE A 173 -12.96 -8.73 15.61
N VAL A 174 -12.24 -7.74 16.18
CA VAL A 174 -12.80 -6.80 17.15
C VAL A 174 -13.81 -5.88 16.45
N LEU A 175 -13.48 -5.39 15.26
CA LEU A 175 -14.38 -4.58 14.43
C LEU A 175 -15.63 -5.39 14.03
N GLU A 176 -15.48 -6.65 13.61
CA GLU A 176 -16.63 -7.50 13.25
C GLU A 176 -17.56 -7.73 14.42
N ARG A 177 -17.00 -8.02 15.60
CA ARG A 177 -17.78 -8.19 16.85
C ARG A 177 -18.61 -6.95 17.16
N LEU A 178 -17.98 -5.77 17.18
CA LEU A 178 -18.68 -4.50 17.40
C LEU A 178 -19.70 -4.21 16.29
N PHE A 179 -19.39 -4.55 15.05
CA PHE A 179 -20.28 -4.35 13.90
C PHE A 179 -21.57 -5.18 14.02
N HIS A 180 -21.45 -6.45 14.40
CA HIS A 180 -22.60 -7.32 14.65
C HIS A 180 -23.47 -6.82 15.80
N MET A 181 -22.85 -6.34 16.89
CA MET A 181 -23.58 -5.77 18.01
C MET A 181 -24.32 -4.49 17.64
N THR A 182 -23.79 -3.70 16.71
CA THR A 182 -24.35 -2.40 16.31
C THR A 182 -25.15 -2.49 15.01
N SER A 183 -25.46 -3.69 14.54
CA SER A 183 -26.11 -3.89 13.25
C SER A 183 -27.49 -3.23 13.19
N LEU A 184 -27.69 -2.44 12.13
CA LEU A 184 -28.98 -1.84 11.81
C LEU A 184 -29.75 -2.88 11.00
N HIS A 185 -30.89 -3.36 11.48
CA HIS A 185 -31.74 -4.27 10.70
C HIS A 185 -32.53 -3.51 9.62
N PRO A 186 -32.57 -3.98 8.35
CA PRO A 186 -31.69 -4.94 7.70
C PRO A 186 -30.69 -4.23 6.77
N ALA A 187 -29.48 -3.97 7.26
CA ALA A 187 -28.38 -3.52 6.42
C ALA A 187 -27.77 -4.73 5.70
N ASN A 188 -28.08 -4.88 4.41
CA ASN A 188 -27.51 -5.92 3.52
C ASN A 188 -26.02 -5.70 3.17
N ILE A 189 -25.30 -4.85 3.90
CA ILE A 189 -23.91 -4.48 3.56
C ILE A 189 -22.99 -4.95 4.68
N SER A 190 -21.98 -5.75 4.32
CA SER A 190 -20.98 -6.26 5.27
C SER A 190 -19.97 -5.17 5.66
N LEU A 191 -19.27 -5.36 6.80
CA LEU A 191 -18.20 -4.46 7.21
C LEU A 191 -17.10 -4.33 6.15
N VAL A 192 -16.74 -5.46 5.50
CA VAL A 192 -15.78 -5.48 4.38
C VAL A 192 -16.24 -4.56 3.26
N GLN A 193 -17.51 -4.64 2.84
CA GLN A 193 -18.05 -3.80 1.77
C GLN A 193 -18.07 -2.31 2.15
N LEU A 194 -18.37 -1.99 3.41
CA LEU A 194 -18.32 -0.61 3.91
C LEU A 194 -16.89 -0.06 3.91
N ALA A 195 -15.92 -0.85 4.37
CA ALA A 195 -14.51 -0.48 4.36
C ALA A 195 -13.97 -0.29 2.94
N LEU A 196 -14.23 -1.23 2.03
CA LEU A 196 -13.80 -1.11 0.62
C LEU A 196 -14.40 0.14 -0.03
N LYS A 197 -15.70 0.41 0.16
CA LYS A 197 -16.34 1.64 -0.35
C LYS A 197 -15.68 2.91 0.18
N PHE A 198 -15.29 2.92 1.46
CA PHE A 198 -14.55 4.05 2.02
C PHE A 198 -13.22 4.26 1.28
N PHE A 199 -12.51 3.18 0.97
CA PHE A 199 -11.19 3.22 0.33
C PHE A 199 -11.21 3.15 -1.21
N ASP A 200 -12.38 3.18 -1.88
CA ASP A 200 -12.53 3.04 -3.34
C ASP A 200 -11.63 4.01 -4.13
N CYS A 201 -11.33 5.19 -3.56
CA CYS A 201 -10.58 6.25 -4.22
C CYS A 201 -9.06 6.22 -3.99
N ILE A 202 -8.51 5.35 -3.14
CA ILE A 202 -7.07 5.40 -2.78
C ILE A 202 -6.15 4.98 -3.94
N PHE A 203 -6.57 4.00 -4.76
CA PHE A 203 -5.68 3.39 -5.76
C PHE A 203 -6.24 3.31 -7.17
N GLN A 204 -7.53 3.60 -7.37
CA GLN A 204 -8.20 3.31 -8.64
C GLN A 204 -8.97 4.52 -9.15
N SER A 205 -8.78 4.83 -10.43
CA SER A 205 -9.69 5.73 -11.17
C SER A 205 -11.04 5.05 -11.49
N ILE A 206 -11.22 3.77 -11.14
CA ILE A 206 -12.42 2.96 -11.37
C ILE A 206 -12.90 2.40 -10.01
N PRO A 207 -14.15 2.65 -9.57
CA PRO A 207 -14.64 2.23 -8.25
C PRO A 207 -14.65 0.71 -8.05
N LEU A 208 -14.24 0.20 -6.88
CA LEU A 208 -14.37 -1.24 -6.57
C LEU A 208 -15.84 -1.67 -6.41
N SER A 209 -16.74 -0.73 -6.17
CA SER A 209 -18.18 -0.94 -5.97
C SER A 209 -18.95 -1.48 -7.19
N SER A 210 -18.33 -1.59 -8.39
CA SER A 210 -18.94 -2.27 -9.55
C SER A 210 -18.73 -3.79 -9.58
N LYS A 211 -18.10 -4.38 -8.55
CA LYS A 211 -17.70 -5.79 -8.53
C LYS A 211 -18.81 -6.70 -8.01
N LYS A 212 -19.45 -7.47 -8.90
CA LYS A 212 -20.20 -8.70 -8.54
C LYS A 212 -19.31 -9.80 -7.92
N SER A 213 -17.99 -9.66 -8.01
CA SER A 213 -17.03 -10.71 -7.67
C SER A 213 -16.43 -10.62 -6.26
N LEU A 214 -16.76 -9.59 -5.46
CA LEU A 214 -16.22 -9.45 -4.09
C LEU A 214 -16.91 -10.39 -3.08
N GLU A 215 -18.09 -10.92 -3.41
CA GLU A 215 -18.87 -11.81 -2.53
C GLU A 215 -18.26 -13.21 -2.36
N HIS A 216 -17.38 -13.62 -3.27
CA HIS A 216 -16.74 -14.96 -3.26
C HIS A 216 -15.33 -14.95 -2.65
N LEU A 217 -14.87 -13.81 -2.14
CA LEU A 217 -13.53 -13.68 -1.59
C LEU A 217 -13.56 -13.92 -0.08
N ASN A 218 -12.61 -14.69 0.44
CA ASN A 218 -12.33 -14.83 1.88
C ASN A 218 -11.70 -13.54 2.48
N LEU A 219 -12.14 -12.35 2.05
CA LEU A 219 -11.75 -11.06 2.66
C LEU A 219 -12.22 -10.96 4.12
N HIS A 220 -13.13 -11.85 4.53
CA HIS A 220 -13.54 -12.04 5.91
C HIS A 220 -12.40 -12.55 6.82
N GLU A 221 -11.32 -13.11 6.26
CA GLU A 221 -10.15 -13.57 7.04
C GLU A 221 -9.08 -12.49 7.22
N SER A 222 -9.32 -11.25 6.75
CA SER A 222 -8.38 -10.15 6.91
C SER A 222 -8.07 -9.86 8.38
N LYS A 223 -6.81 -9.57 8.68
CA LYS A 223 -6.34 -9.42 10.06
C LYS A 223 -6.63 -8.04 10.65
N HIS A 224 -6.61 -7.01 9.82
CA HIS A 224 -6.90 -5.60 10.14
C HIS A 224 -7.15 -4.82 8.83
N ILE A 225 -7.42 -3.52 8.89
CA ILE A 225 -7.78 -2.68 7.72
C ILE A 225 -6.67 -2.69 6.66
N LEU A 226 -5.41 -2.48 7.04
CA LEU A 226 -4.30 -2.50 6.09
C LEU A 226 -4.12 -3.85 5.37
N ASP A 227 -4.35 -4.97 6.06
CA ASP A 227 -4.32 -6.30 5.46
C ASP A 227 -5.54 -6.52 4.52
N LEU A 228 -6.71 -5.97 4.87
CA LEU A 228 -7.86 -5.92 3.95
C LEU A 228 -7.53 -5.16 2.67
N LEU A 229 -6.88 -3.99 2.79
CA LEU A 229 -6.44 -3.22 1.63
C LEU A 229 -5.47 -4.02 0.78
N ARG A 230 -4.48 -4.67 1.41
CA ARG A 230 -3.55 -5.56 0.71
C ARG A 230 -4.27 -6.66 -0.05
N ASN A 231 -5.16 -7.40 0.63
CA ASN A 231 -5.92 -8.51 0.05
C ASN A 231 -6.81 -8.04 -1.11
N SER A 232 -7.38 -6.84 -1.02
CA SER A 232 -8.17 -6.22 -2.08
C SER A 232 -7.35 -5.84 -3.33
N LEU A 233 -6.03 -5.62 -3.19
CA LEU A 233 -5.12 -5.33 -4.29
C LEU A 233 -4.60 -6.60 -4.95
N ILE A 234 -4.44 -7.69 -4.19
CA ILE A 234 -3.84 -8.94 -4.70
C ILE A 234 -4.86 -10.02 -5.10
N PHE A 235 -6.17 -9.74 -5.02
CA PHE A 235 -7.22 -10.77 -5.04
C PHE A 235 -7.30 -11.67 -6.29
N THR A 236 -6.77 -11.27 -7.46
CA THR A 236 -6.77 -12.12 -8.68
C THR A 236 -5.39 -12.69 -9.02
N THR A 237 -4.55 -12.91 -8.02
CA THR A 237 -3.21 -13.50 -8.22
C THR A 237 -3.33 -14.99 -8.60
N THR A 238 -3.79 -15.27 -9.82
CA THR A 238 -3.80 -16.61 -10.44
C THR A 238 -2.56 -16.83 -11.31
N ARG A 239 -1.49 -16.04 -11.13
CA ARG A 239 -0.21 -16.32 -11.81
C ARG A 239 0.32 -17.63 -11.25
N SER A 240 0.44 -18.61 -12.13
CA SER A 240 0.97 -19.94 -11.86
C SER A 240 2.32 -19.86 -11.13
N GLU A 241 2.51 -20.78 -10.20
CA GLU A 241 3.73 -21.04 -9.44
C GLU A 241 4.89 -21.38 -10.38
N GLY A 242 5.48 -20.36 -11.02
CA GLY A 242 6.77 -20.45 -11.69
C GLY A 242 7.91 -20.31 -10.69
N GLU A 243 9.15 -20.38 -11.17
CA GLU A 243 10.31 -20.03 -10.34
C GLU A 243 10.16 -18.60 -9.83
N THR A 244 10.09 -18.42 -8.51
CA THR A 244 10.08 -17.11 -7.84
C THR A 244 11.43 -16.75 -7.24
N PHE A 245 12.38 -17.69 -7.25
CA PHE A 245 13.73 -17.51 -6.74
C PHE A 245 14.67 -16.99 -7.83
N GLY A 246 15.34 -15.88 -7.53
CA GLY A 246 16.26 -15.21 -8.44
C GLY A 246 15.83 -13.78 -8.74
N TRP A 247 16.69 -13.07 -9.46
CA TRP A 247 16.47 -11.67 -9.77
C TRP A 247 16.90 -11.38 -11.20
N GLN A 248 16.01 -10.72 -11.94
CA GLN A 248 16.32 -10.10 -13.22
C GLN A 248 15.64 -8.73 -13.28
N PRO A 249 16.41 -7.63 -13.42
CA PRO A 249 15.83 -6.32 -13.53
C PRO A 249 15.07 -6.18 -14.85
N LEU A 250 13.99 -5.40 -14.80
CA LEU A 250 13.28 -4.97 -15.99
C LEU A 250 13.95 -3.70 -16.56
N PRO A 251 14.11 -3.55 -17.88
CA PRO A 251 14.58 -2.29 -18.45
C PRO A 251 13.56 -1.15 -18.23
N SER A 252 14.04 0.10 -18.20
CA SER A 252 13.17 1.28 -18.02
C SER A 252 12.20 1.48 -19.19
N ALA A 253 11.12 2.22 -18.95
CA ALA A 253 10.06 2.43 -19.94
C ALA A 253 10.59 2.98 -21.26
N ARG A 254 11.52 3.94 -21.20
CA ARG A 254 12.23 4.46 -22.38
C ARG A 254 13.00 3.38 -23.13
N ILE A 255 13.76 2.53 -22.42
CA ILE A 255 14.56 1.48 -23.06
C ILE A 255 13.65 0.46 -23.75
N LEU A 256 12.52 0.12 -23.12
CA LEU A 256 11.52 -0.78 -23.69
C LEU A 256 10.89 -0.18 -24.96
N GLU A 257 10.53 1.11 -24.94
CA GLU A 257 9.98 1.81 -26.11
C GLU A 257 11.00 1.87 -27.27
N GLU A 258 12.27 2.15 -26.98
CA GLU A 258 13.37 2.10 -27.95
C GLU A 258 13.53 0.71 -28.58
N ALA A 259 13.35 -0.36 -27.79
CA ALA A 259 13.35 -1.74 -28.26
C ALA A 259 12.09 -2.12 -29.06
N GLY A 260 11.10 -1.22 -29.15
CA GLY A 260 9.88 -1.40 -29.91
C GLY A 260 8.70 -1.97 -29.12
N ILE A 261 8.79 -2.01 -27.79
CA ILE A 261 7.68 -2.40 -26.94
C ILE A 261 6.68 -1.24 -26.85
N THR A 262 5.41 -1.51 -27.08
CA THR A 262 4.34 -0.53 -26.99
C THR A 262 3.58 -0.68 -25.68
N PHE A 263 3.45 0.40 -24.93
CA PHE A 263 2.67 0.47 -23.70
C PHE A 263 1.19 0.70 -24.00
N THR A 264 0.31 -0.07 -23.36
CA THR A 264 -1.13 0.04 -23.52
C THR A 264 -1.84 -0.02 -22.18
N ARG A 265 -2.83 0.86 -22.01
CA ARG A 265 -3.68 0.89 -20.81
C ARG A 265 -4.73 -0.21 -20.89
N VAL A 266 -4.82 -1.03 -19.84
CA VAL A 266 -5.89 -2.02 -19.70
C VAL A 266 -6.95 -1.53 -18.70
N LYS A 267 -8.23 -1.73 -19.04
CA LYS A 267 -9.33 -1.55 -18.10
C LYS A 267 -9.40 -2.77 -17.17
N SER A 268 -8.51 -2.82 -16.19
CA SER A 268 -8.51 -3.84 -15.13
C SER A 268 -8.68 -3.19 -13.76
N SER A 269 -9.38 -3.89 -12.87
CA SER A 269 -9.59 -3.48 -11.47
C SER A 269 -8.52 -4.00 -10.52
N ASN A 270 -7.54 -4.77 -11.05
CA ASN A 270 -6.40 -5.26 -10.29
C ASN A 270 -5.13 -4.60 -10.84
N ILE A 271 -4.37 -3.96 -9.96
CA ILE A 271 -3.07 -3.33 -10.28
C ILE A 271 -2.03 -4.35 -10.78
N LEU A 272 -2.18 -5.62 -10.44
CA LEU A 272 -1.26 -6.71 -10.80
C LEU A 272 -1.56 -7.35 -12.16
N ASP A 273 -2.64 -6.96 -12.85
CA ASP A 273 -3.05 -7.51 -14.16
C ASP A 273 -2.20 -6.95 -15.31
N ILE A 274 -0.88 -7.08 -15.15
CA ILE A 274 0.14 -6.64 -16.09
C ILE A 274 0.44 -7.79 -17.04
N LYS A 275 0.29 -7.61 -18.34
CA LYS A 275 0.49 -8.66 -19.35
C LYS A 275 1.48 -8.22 -20.41
N PHE A 276 2.21 -9.19 -20.96
CA PHE A 276 3.10 -8.96 -22.10
C PHE A 276 2.76 -9.95 -23.19
N HIS A 277 2.46 -9.46 -24.39
CA HIS A 277 2.22 -10.29 -25.56
C HIS A 277 2.77 -9.61 -26.80
N ASN A 278 3.60 -10.32 -27.58
CA ASN A 278 4.08 -9.91 -28.91
C ASN A 278 4.61 -8.45 -29.01
N GLY A 279 5.34 -7.97 -28.00
CA GLY A 279 5.87 -6.59 -27.98
C GLY A 279 4.88 -5.53 -27.49
N VAL A 280 3.72 -5.92 -26.97
CA VAL A 280 2.77 -5.04 -26.30
C VAL A 280 2.81 -5.32 -24.80
N LEU A 281 3.01 -4.24 -24.03
CA LEU A 281 2.98 -4.26 -22.56
C LEU A 281 1.69 -3.61 -22.08
N GLU A 282 0.83 -4.43 -21.52
CA GLU A 282 -0.48 -4.07 -20.98
C GLU A 282 -0.36 -3.80 -19.49
N ILE A 283 -0.64 -2.57 -19.08
CA ILE A 283 -0.56 -2.15 -17.66
C ILE A 283 -1.89 -1.50 -17.24
N PRO A 284 -2.47 -1.90 -16.10
CA PRO A 284 -3.61 -1.22 -15.50
C PRO A 284 -3.25 0.22 -15.08
N PRO A 285 -4.22 1.16 -15.09
CA PRO A 285 -3.95 2.53 -14.65
C PRO A 285 -3.65 2.58 -13.14
N LEU A 286 -2.63 3.36 -12.77
CA LEU A 286 -2.25 3.64 -11.39
C LEU A 286 -2.46 5.14 -11.11
N LEU A 287 -3.30 5.41 -10.11
CA LEU A 287 -3.53 6.76 -9.60
C LEU A 287 -2.49 7.09 -8.53
N ILE A 288 -1.76 8.18 -8.72
CA ILE A 288 -0.75 8.69 -7.78
C ILE A 288 -1.27 9.98 -7.16
N GLN A 289 -1.60 9.91 -5.88
CA GLN A 289 -2.05 11.00 -5.02
C GLN A 289 -1.10 11.18 -3.84
N GLU A 290 -1.34 12.20 -3.02
CA GLU A 290 -0.51 12.51 -1.83
C GLU A 290 -0.46 11.34 -0.82
N THR A 291 -1.56 10.61 -0.62
CA THR A 291 -1.61 9.48 0.33
C THR A 291 -1.04 8.18 -0.24
N THR A 292 -0.89 8.07 -1.57
CA THR A 292 -0.43 6.84 -2.24
C THR A 292 0.91 6.36 -1.71
N GLU A 293 1.84 7.28 -1.41
CA GLU A 293 3.15 6.92 -0.86
C GLU A 293 3.05 6.27 0.51
N THR A 294 2.30 6.89 1.42
CA THR A 294 2.06 6.36 2.75
C THR A 294 1.49 4.95 2.68
N VAL A 295 0.46 4.73 1.86
CA VAL A 295 -0.18 3.41 1.82
C VAL A 295 0.78 2.34 1.27
N PHE A 296 1.52 2.61 0.18
CA PHE A 296 2.51 1.64 -0.32
C PHE A 296 3.60 1.34 0.70
N ARG A 297 4.15 2.35 1.38
CA ARG A 297 5.18 2.14 2.43
C ARG A 297 4.67 1.26 3.57
N ASN A 298 3.44 1.48 4.02
CA ASN A 298 2.86 0.68 5.10
C ASN A 298 2.50 -0.74 4.65
N LEU A 299 2.01 -0.92 3.42
CA LEU A 299 1.79 -2.26 2.82
C LEU A 299 3.09 -3.05 2.70
N ILE A 300 4.15 -2.41 2.20
CA ILE A 300 5.48 -3.00 2.12
C ILE A 300 6.00 -3.35 3.52
N CYS A 301 5.89 -2.43 4.48
CA CYS A 301 6.28 -2.71 5.86
C CYS A 301 5.53 -3.91 6.44
N PHE A 302 4.23 -4.04 6.16
CA PHE A 302 3.46 -5.19 6.59
C PHE A 302 3.97 -6.49 5.97
N GLU A 303 4.27 -6.51 4.66
CA GLU A 303 4.87 -7.68 3.99
C GLU A 303 6.24 -8.06 4.57
N GLN A 304 7.04 -7.08 4.98
CA GLN A 304 8.36 -7.31 5.58
C GLN A 304 8.29 -7.81 7.03
N CYS A 305 7.26 -7.43 7.78
CA CYS A 305 7.10 -7.81 9.19
C CYS A 305 6.32 -9.11 9.38
N GLN A 306 5.31 -9.37 8.55
CA GLN A 306 4.41 -10.50 8.71
C GLN A 306 5.09 -11.82 8.29
N PRO A 307 5.20 -12.81 9.20
CA PRO A 307 5.71 -14.13 8.85
C PRO A 307 4.87 -14.77 7.73
N ASP A 308 5.55 -15.47 6.82
CA ASP A 308 4.96 -16.19 5.67
C ASP A 308 4.09 -15.32 4.74
N CYS A 309 4.30 -13.99 4.75
CA CYS A 309 3.62 -13.08 3.84
C CYS A 309 4.37 -12.98 2.51
N ARG A 310 3.66 -13.23 1.39
CA ARG A 310 4.25 -13.10 0.05
C ARG A 310 4.54 -11.62 -0.26
N PRO A 311 5.75 -11.24 -0.73
CA PRO A 311 6.13 -9.84 -0.98
C PRO A 311 5.61 -9.33 -2.34
N VAL A 312 4.30 -9.38 -2.57
CA VAL A 312 3.66 -9.06 -3.85
C VAL A 312 3.65 -7.56 -4.10
N ILE A 313 3.26 -6.76 -3.10
CA ILE A 313 3.26 -5.30 -3.18
C ILE A 313 4.71 -4.78 -3.27
N THR A 314 5.63 -5.37 -2.51
CA THR A 314 7.06 -5.06 -2.59
C THR A 314 7.61 -5.37 -3.98
N SER A 315 7.24 -6.52 -4.58
CA SER A 315 7.63 -6.86 -5.95
C SER A 315 7.05 -5.88 -6.98
N TYR A 316 5.83 -5.38 -6.76
CA TYR A 316 5.20 -4.37 -7.61
C TYR A 316 5.93 -3.02 -7.53
N ALA A 317 6.33 -2.60 -6.33
CA ALA A 317 7.13 -1.40 -6.15
C ALA A 317 8.48 -1.50 -6.91
N ILE A 318 9.15 -2.66 -6.82
CA ILE A 318 10.39 -2.93 -7.57
C ILE A 318 10.16 -2.91 -9.08
N LEU A 319 9.04 -3.43 -9.56
CA LEU A 319 8.71 -3.40 -10.98
C LEU A 319 8.60 -1.96 -11.50
N PHE A 320 7.89 -1.10 -10.76
CA PHE A 320 7.71 0.30 -11.14
C PHE A 320 8.97 1.13 -11.01
N ASP A 321 9.81 0.88 -10.00
CA ASP A 321 11.14 1.49 -9.89
C ASP A 321 12.02 1.17 -11.11
N ASN A 322 12.04 -0.09 -11.53
CA ASN A 322 12.77 -0.50 -12.73
C ASN A 322 12.21 0.17 -14.00
N LEU A 323 10.89 0.27 -14.13
CA LEU A 323 10.23 0.95 -15.25
C LEU A 323 10.50 2.46 -15.24
N ILE A 324 10.58 3.09 -14.08
CA ILE A 324 10.56 4.54 -13.89
C ILE A 324 11.89 5.01 -13.30
N ASN A 325 12.94 5.02 -14.11
CA ASN A 325 14.23 5.52 -13.66
C ASN A 325 14.31 7.06 -13.71
N THR A 326 13.65 7.69 -14.68
CA THR A 326 13.71 9.14 -14.94
C THR A 326 12.34 9.76 -15.19
N ALA A 327 12.26 11.10 -15.12
CA ALA A 327 11.03 11.84 -15.46
C ALA A 327 10.54 11.60 -16.90
N LYS A 328 11.45 11.22 -17.82
CA LYS A 328 11.07 10.83 -19.19
C LYS A 328 10.28 9.51 -19.19
N ASP A 329 10.67 8.56 -18.33
CA ASP A 329 9.95 7.30 -18.20
C ASP A 329 8.53 7.52 -17.63
N VAL A 330 8.38 8.41 -16.64
CA VAL A 330 7.06 8.83 -16.13
C VAL A 330 6.22 9.42 -17.25
N ASN A 331 6.80 10.31 -18.06
CA ASN A 331 6.08 10.98 -19.15
C ASN A 331 5.55 9.99 -20.19
N ILE A 332 6.34 8.98 -20.57
CA ILE A 332 5.88 7.90 -21.47
C ILE A 332 4.64 7.21 -20.90
N LEU A 333 4.65 6.87 -19.61
CA LEU A 333 3.52 6.18 -18.98
C LEU A 333 2.28 7.09 -18.81
N LEU A 334 2.49 8.39 -18.60
CA LEU A 334 1.43 9.40 -18.57
C LEU A 334 0.76 9.57 -19.93
N GLU A 335 1.55 9.70 -21.01
CA GLU A 335 1.03 9.83 -22.37
C GLU A 335 0.18 8.63 -22.79
N LYS A 336 0.48 7.45 -22.24
CA LYS A 336 -0.28 6.21 -22.47
C LYS A 336 -1.45 6.02 -21.51
N GLY A 337 -1.66 6.94 -20.57
CA GLY A 337 -2.72 6.90 -19.57
C GLY A 337 -2.59 5.74 -18.58
N ILE A 338 -1.37 5.21 -18.38
CA ILE A 338 -1.05 4.16 -17.41
C ILE A 338 -0.83 4.78 -16.03
N ILE A 339 -0.23 5.96 -15.96
CA ILE A 339 -0.12 6.71 -14.71
C ILE A 339 -1.07 7.89 -14.79
N ASP A 340 -1.87 8.08 -13.75
CA ASP A 340 -2.63 9.30 -13.50
C ASP A 340 -1.94 10.01 -12.32
N ASN A 341 -1.11 11.00 -12.63
CA ASN A 341 -0.20 11.62 -11.67
C ASN A 341 -0.71 12.99 -11.22
N TRP A 342 -0.98 13.13 -9.93
CA TRP A 342 -1.35 14.41 -9.31
C TRP A 342 -0.14 15.14 -8.72
N LEU A 343 1.05 14.53 -8.76
CA LEU A 343 2.31 15.12 -8.31
C LEU A 343 3.09 15.74 -9.48
N ASN A 344 4.17 16.44 -9.18
CA ASN A 344 5.14 16.85 -10.19
C ASN A 344 5.88 15.61 -10.75
N LEU A 345 6.34 15.66 -12.01
CA LEU A 345 7.06 14.53 -12.63
C LEU A 345 8.30 14.08 -11.84
N GLU A 346 9.05 15.04 -11.29
CA GLU A 346 10.24 14.76 -10.48
C GLU A 346 9.88 14.09 -9.15
N ASP A 347 8.79 14.54 -8.53
CA ASP A 347 8.31 13.97 -7.26
C ASP A 347 7.74 12.57 -7.47
N ALA A 348 7.00 12.33 -8.57
CA ALA A 348 6.53 11.00 -8.96
C ALA A 348 7.69 10.03 -9.27
N THR A 349 8.75 10.50 -9.93
CA THR A 349 9.96 9.69 -10.16
C THR A 349 10.64 9.36 -8.83
N ARG A 350 10.83 10.37 -7.97
CA ARG A 350 11.44 10.20 -6.65
C ARG A 350 10.62 9.27 -5.76
N PHE A 351 9.30 9.32 -5.88
CA PHE A 351 8.36 8.47 -5.15
C PHE A 351 8.67 6.98 -5.40
N PHE A 352 8.68 6.53 -6.67
CA PHE A 352 8.98 5.13 -6.98
C PHE A 352 10.42 4.74 -6.61
N ASN A 353 11.39 5.62 -6.88
CA ASN A 353 12.81 5.34 -6.63
C ASN A 353 13.16 5.24 -5.14
N LYS A 354 12.30 5.74 -4.25
CA LYS A 354 12.49 5.69 -2.80
C LYS A 354 11.50 4.77 -2.08
N LEU A 355 10.66 4.04 -2.81
CA LEU A 355 9.53 3.34 -2.22
C LEU A 355 9.95 2.10 -1.42
N TYR A 356 10.93 1.34 -1.93
CA TYR A 356 11.33 0.02 -1.38
C TYR A 356 12.75 0.00 -0.78
N LEU A 357 13.27 1.14 -0.34
CA LEU A 357 14.59 1.22 0.30
C LEU A 357 14.65 0.35 1.56
N ASP A 358 15.75 -0.40 1.70
CA ASP A 358 16.01 -1.37 2.79
C ASP A 358 14.96 -2.46 2.98
N THR A 359 14.26 -2.81 1.91
CA THR A 359 13.38 -3.98 1.89
C THR A 359 14.14 -5.21 1.43
N TYR A 360 13.78 -6.37 1.97
CA TYR A 360 14.33 -7.65 1.57
C TYR A 360 13.28 -8.43 0.77
N VAL A 361 13.65 -8.88 -0.43
CA VAL A 361 12.78 -9.69 -1.29
C VAL A 361 13.49 -10.98 -1.64
N LYS A 362 13.04 -12.07 -1.00
CA LYS A 362 13.53 -13.43 -1.27
C LYS A 362 12.87 -14.04 -2.51
N GLU A 363 11.58 -13.78 -2.67
CA GLU A 363 10.75 -14.29 -3.75
C GLU A 363 10.21 -13.12 -4.56
N TYR A 364 10.53 -13.07 -5.85
CA TYR A 364 10.13 -11.97 -6.71
C TYR A 364 8.95 -12.37 -7.61
N TYR A 365 7.79 -11.73 -7.39
CA TYR A 365 6.53 -12.10 -8.05
C TYR A 365 6.56 -11.93 -9.57
N PHE A 366 7.32 -10.96 -10.10
CA PHE A 366 7.39 -10.67 -11.53
C PHE A 366 8.61 -11.32 -12.23
N LEU A 367 9.24 -12.33 -11.63
CA LEU A 367 10.48 -12.90 -12.19
C LEU A 367 10.28 -13.48 -13.59
N GLU A 368 9.30 -14.36 -13.77
CA GLU A 368 9.01 -14.99 -15.06
C GLU A 368 8.55 -13.96 -16.10
N PHE A 369 7.78 -12.97 -15.66
CA PHE A 369 7.36 -11.86 -16.50
C PHE A 369 8.56 -11.04 -17.01
N ASN A 370 9.50 -10.70 -16.13
CA ASN A 370 10.73 -9.99 -16.52
C ASN A 370 11.60 -10.84 -17.46
N LYS A 371 11.71 -12.16 -17.21
CA LYS A 371 12.43 -13.10 -18.11
C LYS A 371 11.86 -13.05 -19.53
N GLN A 372 10.54 -13.05 -19.69
CA GLN A 372 9.87 -12.99 -21.00
C GLN A 372 10.19 -11.69 -21.74
N ILE A 373 10.12 -10.55 -21.06
CA ILE A 373 10.43 -9.24 -21.67
C ILE A 373 11.92 -9.15 -22.02
N ASN A 374 12.81 -9.58 -21.13
CA ASN A 374 14.24 -9.59 -21.39
C ASN A 374 14.60 -10.51 -22.57
N SER A 375 13.95 -11.67 -22.69
CA SER A 375 14.11 -12.56 -23.85
C SER A 375 13.71 -11.87 -25.16
N TYR A 376 12.56 -11.18 -25.17
CA TYR A 376 12.12 -10.38 -26.32
C TYR A 376 13.14 -9.29 -26.69
N CYS A 377 13.54 -8.47 -25.71
CA CYS A 377 14.52 -7.40 -25.89
C CYS A 377 15.89 -7.90 -26.35
N ASN A 378 16.24 -9.15 -26.06
CA ASN A 378 17.48 -9.77 -26.49
C ASN A 378 17.44 -10.34 -27.91
N GLY A 379 16.26 -10.37 -28.55
CA GLY A 379 16.11 -10.74 -29.96
C GLY A 379 16.87 -9.80 -30.90
N TYR A 380 17.20 -10.30 -32.09
CA TYR A 380 17.95 -9.54 -33.09
C TYR A 380 17.25 -8.22 -33.48
N TRP A 381 15.95 -8.29 -33.80
CA TRP A 381 15.19 -7.12 -34.27
C TRP A 381 15.00 -6.03 -33.18
N PRO A 382 14.57 -6.35 -31.95
CA PRO A 382 14.45 -5.35 -30.89
C PRO A 382 15.79 -4.67 -30.55
N ARG A 383 16.90 -5.43 -30.53
CA ARG A 383 18.24 -4.87 -30.31
C ARG A 383 18.66 -3.91 -31.43
N LEU A 384 18.46 -4.32 -32.68
CA LEU A 384 18.79 -3.49 -33.84
C LEU A 384 17.96 -2.20 -33.84
N ARG A 385 16.66 -2.29 -33.54
CA ARG A 385 15.79 -1.12 -33.43
C ARG A 385 16.27 -0.17 -32.34
N ALA A 386 16.53 -0.67 -31.12
CA ALA A 386 17.01 0.15 -30.03
C ALA A 386 18.32 0.88 -30.40
N TYR A 387 19.25 0.18 -31.07
CA TYR A 387 20.49 0.77 -31.57
C TYR A 387 20.22 1.91 -32.58
N LEU A 388 19.34 1.69 -33.55
CA LEU A 388 19.00 2.70 -34.57
C LEU A 388 18.32 3.93 -33.95
N VAL A 389 17.36 3.72 -33.06
CA VAL A 389 16.63 4.79 -32.38
C VAL A 389 17.60 5.65 -31.56
N ARG A 390 18.51 5.04 -30.80
CA ARG A 390 19.49 5.77 -29.96
C ARG A 390 20.51 6.56 -30.78
N ASN A 391 21.06 5.96 -31.83
CA ASN A 391 22.20 6.54 -32.53
C ASN A 391 21.81 7.49 -33.67
N TYR A 392 20.62 7.33 -34.26
CA TYR A 392 20.23 8.10 -35.44
C TYR A 392 18.99 8.96 -35.22
N ILE A 393 18.02 8.51 -34.44
CA ILE A 393 16.73 9.23 -34.29
C ILE A 393 16.77 10.19 -33.09
N LEU A 394 17.29 9.72 -31.94
CA LEU A 394 17.33 10.50 -30.70
C LEU A 394 18.68 11.19 -30.45
N SER A 395 19.68 11.01 -31.33
CA SER A 395 21.00 11.63 -31.18
C SER A 395 21.07 12.97 -31.93
N PRO A 396 21.71 14.02 -31.35
CA PRO A 396 21.88 15.31 -32.04
C PRO A 396 22.58 15.20 -33.40
N MET A 397 23.59 14.33 -33.51
CA MET A 397 24.32 14.10 -34.77
C MET A 397 23.50 13.30 -35.79
N GLY A 398 22.60 12.45 -35.32
CA GLY A 398 21.63 11.74 -36.16
C GLY A 398 20.66 12.71 -36.84
N ILE A 399 20.16 13.70 -36.10
CA ILE A 399 19.30 14.77 -36.63
C ILE A 399 20.06 15.60 -37.68
N VAL A 400 21.30 16.00 -37.39
CA VAL A 400 22.14 16.74 -38.35
C VAL A 400 22.38 15.92 -39.62
N SER A 401 22.66 14.64 -39.50
CA SER A 401 22.89 13.77 -40.67
C SER A 401 21.62 13.54 -41.50
N GLN A 402 20.45 13.42 -40.87
CA GLN A 402 19.16 13.35 -41.57
C GLN A 402 18.82 14.65 -42.30
N VAL A 403 19.05 15.81 -41.68
CA VAL A 403 18.86 17.12 -42.32
C VAL A 403 19.81 17.30 -43.49
N ALA A 404 21.09 16.95 -43.32
CA ALA A 404 22.07 17.00 -44.40
C ALA A 404 21.68 16.11 -45.58
N ALA A 405 21.22 14.87 -45.32
CA ALA A 405 20.75 13.95 -46.35
C ALA A 405 19.50 14.48 -47.08
N PHE A 406 18.56 15.11 -46.36
CA PHE A 406 17.39 15.74 -46.95
C PHE A 406 17.75 16.92 -47.87
N ILE A 407 18.69 17.78 -47.43
CA ILE A 407 19.20 18.91 -48.22
C ILE A 407 19.90 18.39 -49.47
N LEU A 408 20.79 17.41 -49.33
CA LEU A 408 21.51 16.79 -50.46
C LEU A 408 20.53 16.23 -51.50
N ASN A 409 19.54 15.45 -51.08
CA ASN A 409 18.52 14.90 -51.98
C ASN A 409 17.71 16.00 -52.69
N SER A 410 17.33 17.05 -51.95
CA SER A 410 16.61 18.20 -52.53
C SER A 410 17.45 18.91 -53.59
N CYS A 411 18.74 19.14 -53.32
CA CYS A 411 19.69 19.70 -54.28
C CYS A 411 19.84 18.82 -55.52
N THR A 412 19.90 17.49 -55.38
CA THR A 412 19.99 16.56 -56.52
C THR A 412 18.74 16.61 -57.38
N VAL A 413 17.55 16.67 -56.77
CA VAL A 413 16.29 16.82 -57.50
C VAL A 413 16.26 18.13 -58.29
N VAL A 414 16.60 19.25 -57.64
CA VAL A 414 16.71 20.57 -58.30
C VAL A 414 17.69 20.53 -59.47
N GLN A 415 18.89 19.98 -59.27
CA GLN A 415 19.88 19.83 -60.34
C GLN A 415 19.39 18.99 -61.52
N THR A 416 18.56 17.98 -61.24
CA THR A 416 18.01 17.10 -62.29
C THR A 416 16.90 17.80 -63.07
N PHE A 417 16.10 18.66 -62.43
CA PHE A 417 15.09 19.48 -63.10
C PHE A 417 15.68 20.61 -63.94
N PHE A 418 16.77 21.24 -63.48
CA PHE A 418 17.45 22.31 -64.22
C PHE A 418 18.45 21.81 -65.29
N LYS A 419 18.78 20.51 -65.31
CA LYS A 419 19.60 19.88 -66.37
C LYS A 419 18.77 19.26 -67.52
N LYS A 420 17.46 19.48 -67.51
CA LYS A 420 16.54 19.15 -68.61
C LYS A 420 16.08 20.45 -69.25
#